data_AF-A0A6J1WHY0-F1
#
_entry.id   AF-A0A6J1WHY0-F1
#
_cell.length_a   1.000
_cell.length_b   1.000
_cell.length_c   1.000
_cell.angle_alpha   90.00
_cell.angle_beta   90.00
_cell.angle_gamma   90.00
#
_symmetry.space_group_name_H-M   'P 1'
#
loop_
_entity.id
_entity.type
_entity.pdbx_description
1 polymer ?
#
loop_
_entity_poly.entity_id
_entity_poly.type
_entity_poly.pdbx_seq_one_letter_code
_entity_poly.pdbx_strand_id
1 'polypeptide(L)'
;MVYSCSWPYYIEYIHNKKADYESVARYCNLWRNYHDVVLSWSAVKAIIDHYEKEYPILEQYHGPGHWNDPDMVNFRTIHMKY
;
A
#
# COMPACT_ATOMS: atom_id res chain seq x y z
N MET A 1 16.63 12.11 0.28
CA MET A 1 15.21 12.28 0.68
C MET A 1 14.50 11.00 0.29
N VAL A 2 13.67 10.44 1.18
CA VAL A 2 12.82 9.28 0.85
C VAL A 2 11.54 9.80 0.21
N TYR A 3 11.09 9.18 -0.88
CA TYR A 3 9.90 9.59 -1.62
C TYR A 3 8.82 8.51 -1.58
N SER A 4 7.73 8.78 -0.85
CA SER A 4 6.54 7.91 -0.74
C SER A 4 5.47 8.36 -1.72
N CYS A 5 4.93 7.41 -2.50
CA CYS A 5 4.01 7.69 -3.59
C CYS A 5 2.64 7.04 -3.38
N SER A 6 1.56 7.81 -3.48
CA SER A 6 0.20 7.23 -3.61
C SER A 6 -0.18 6.93 -5.07
N TRP A 7 0.79 6.97 -6.01
CA TRP A 7 0.54 6.90 -7.45
C TRP A 7 -0.26 5.65 -7.88
N PRO A 8 0.10 4.40 -7.51
CA PRO A 8 -0.65 3.21 -7.91
C PRO A 8 -2.12 3.25 -7.48
N TYR A 9 -2.38 3.64 -6.23
CA TYR A 9 -3.74 3.77 -5.70
C TYR A 9 -4.64 4.65 -6.58
N TYR A 10 -4.18 5.83 -6.98
CA TYR A 10 -5.01 6.73 -7.81
C TYR A 10 -5.24 6.16 -9.21
N ILE A 11 -4.23 5.49 -9.79
CA ILE A 11 -4.37 4.87 -11.11
C ILE A 11 -5.40 3.74 -11.09
N GLU A 12 -5.35 2.88 -10.07
CA GLU A 12 -6.23 1.73 -9.97
C GLU A 12 -7.64 2.09 -9.52
N TYR A 13 -7.79 2.88 -8.46
CA TYR A 13 -9.09 3.10 -7.80
C TYR A 13 -9.83 4.36 -8.24
N ILE A 14 -9.13 5.36 -8.79
CA ILE A 14 -9.76 6.61 -9.25
C ILE A 14 -9.85 6.63 -10.77
N HIS A 15 -8.78 6.20 -11.45
CA HIS A 15 -8.73 6.20 -12.90
C HIS A 15 -9.13 4.86 -13.54
N ASN A 16 -9.35 3.80 -12.74
CA ASN A 16 -9.73 2.47 -13.22
C ASN A 16 -8.79 1.92 -14.31
N LYS A 17 -7.48 2.13 -14.12
CA LYS A 17 -6.41 1.65 -15.00
C LYS A 17 -5.43 0.79 -14.22
N LYS A 18 -4.60 0.01 -14.91
CA LYS A 18 -3.53 -0.75 -14.26
C LYS A 18 -2.34 0.17 -13.95
N ALA A 19 -1.77 0.04 -12.76
CA ALA A 19 -0.54 0.74 -12.41
C ALA A 19 0.66 0.17 -13.19
N ASP A 20 1.58 1.04 -13.56
CA ASP A 20 2.89 0.66 -14.11
C ASP A 20 3.90 0.57 -12.97
N TYR A 21 4.01 -0.63 -12.39
CA TYR A 21 4.87 -0.87 -11.22
C TYR A 21 6.37 -0.79 -11.54
N GLU A 22 6.78 -0.95 -12.80
CA GLU A 22 8.18 -0.72 -13.22
C GLU A 22 8.55 0.75 -13.06
N SER A 23 7.70 1.65 -13.58
CA SER A 23 7.88 3.08 -13.40
C SER A 23 7.79 3.50 -11.94
N VAL A 24 6.86 2.93 -11.18
CA VAL A 24 6.69 3.25 -9.75
C VAL A 24 7.95 2.86 -8.97
N ALA A 25 8.49 1.65 -9.16
CA ALA A 25 9.71 1.21 -8.50
C ALA A 25 10.94 2.04 -8.90
N ARG A 26 10.97 2.59 -10.11
CA ARG A 26 12.06 3.46 -10.59
C ARG A 26 12.08 4.83 -9.91
N TYR A 27 10.91 5.39 -9.60
CA TYR A 27 10.80 6.79 -9.14
C TYR A 27 10.42 6.94 -7.67
N CYS A 28 9.93 5.89 -7.02
CA CYS A 28 9.42 5.94 -5.64
C CYS A 28 10.21 5.00 -4.73
N ASN A 29 10.47 5.43 -3.49
CA ASN A 29 11.07 4.54 -2.49
C ASN A 29 10.07 3.59 -1.86
N LEU A 30 8.80 3.98 -1.85
CA LEU A 30 7.68 3.16 -1.42
C LEU A 30 6.39 3.67 -2.06
N TRP A 31 5.39 2.80 -2.20
CA TRP A 31 4.12 3.16 -2.81
C TRP A 31 2.92 2.48 -2.20
N ARG A 32 1.83 3.24 -2.13
CA ARG A 32 0.57 2.79 -1.54
C ARG A 32 -0.28 2.10 -2.61
N ASN A 33 -0.59 0.82 -2.36
CA ASN A 33 -1.35 -0.04 -3.28
C ASN A 33 -2.87 -0.02 -3.04
N TYR A 34 -3.33 0.08 -1.79
CA TYR A 34 -4.73 -0.18 -1.44
C TYR A 34 -5.45 0.95 -0.70
N HIS A 35 -6.67 0.75 -0.23
CA HIS A 35 -7.41 1.74 0.56
C HIS A 35 -6.72 2.07 1.89
N ASP A 36 -7.00 3.27 2.40
CA ASP A 36 -6.51 3.74 3.69
C ASP A 36 -6.92 2.77 4.82
N VAL A 37 -5.98 2.46 5.70
CA VAL A 37 -6.24 1.63 6.87
C VAL A 37 -7.07 2.41 7.88
N VAL A 38 -8.09 1.76 8.43
CA VAL A 38 -8.84 2.27 9.59
C VAL A 38 -8.68 1.31 10.77
N LEU A 39 -9.00 1.78 11.97
CA LEU A 39 -8.89 1.00 13.21
C LEU A 39 -10.00 -0.06 13.30
N SER A 40 -9.94 -1.08 12.44
CA SER A 40 -10.80 -2.26 12.50
C SER A 40 -10.07 -3.48 11.96
N TRP A 41 -10.39 -4.65 12.53
CA TRP A 41 -9.87 -5.91 12.00
C TRP A 41 -10.32 -6.14 10.55
N SER A 42 -11.53 -5.72 10.19
CA SER A 42 -12.04 -5.84 8.83
C SER A 42 -11.20 -5.05 7.81
N ALA A 43 -10.71 -3.87 8.16
CA ALA A 43 -9.85 -3.08 7.27
C ALA A 43 -8.47 -3.72 7.11
N VAL A 44 -7.87 -4.19 8.21
CA VAL A 44 -6.58 -4.91 8.18
C VAL A 44 -6.71 -6.18 7.34
N LYS A 45 -7.77 -6.97 7.54
CA LYS A 45 -8.02 -8.17 6.75
C LYS A 45 -8.21 -7.84 5.26
N ALA A 46 -8.93 -6.78 4.92
CA ALA A 46 -9.13 -6.38 3.53
C ALA A 46 -7.81 -5.99 2.83
N ILE A 47 -6.88 -5.36 3.56
CA ILE A 47 -5.52 -5.07 3.05
C ILE A 47 -4.77 -6.39 2.81
N ILE A 48 -4.78 -7.31 3.78
CA ILE A 48 -4.13 -8.62 3.63
C ILE A 48 -4.69 -9.39 2.42
N ASP A 49 -6.02 -9.47 2.30
CA ASP A 49 -6.70 -10.16 1.19
C ASP A 49 -6.32 -9.53 -0.18
N HIS A 50 -6.19 -8.20 -0.24
CA HIS A 50 -5.73 -7.51 -1.45
C HIS A 50 -4.28 -7.88 -1.80
N TYR A 51 -3.38 -7.83 -0.82
CA TYR A 51 -1.97 -8.17 -1.05
C TYR A 51 -1.77 -9.63 -1.43
N GLU A 52 -2.51 -10.56 -0.84
CA GLU A 52 -2.49 -11.98 -1.22
C GLU A 52 -2.91 -12.16 -2.69
N LYS A 53 -3.98 -11.47 -3.11
CA LYS A 53 -4.51 -11.55 -4.48
C LYS A 53 -3.54 -10.95 -5.51
N GLU A 54 -2.91 -9.83 -5.21
CA GLU A 54 -2.05 -9.09 -6.15
C GLU A 54 -0.57 -9.48 -6.05
N TYR A 55 -0.19 -10.35 -5.10
CA TYR A 55 1.19 -10.76 -4.84
C TYR A 55 1.97 -11.21 -6.10
N PRO A 56 1.41 -12.02 -7.03
CA PRO A 56 2.15 -12.46 -8.22
C PRO A 56 2.62 -11.33 -9.14
N ILE A 57 1.98 -10.16 -9.05
CA ILE A 57 2.40 -8.94 -9.76
C ILE A 57 3.37 -8.15 -8.87
N LEU A 58 2.97 -7.89 -7.62
CA LEU A 58 3.71 -7.01 -6.71
C LEU A 58 5.06 -7.56 -6.25
N GLU A 59 5.27 -8.88 -6.27
CA GLU A 59 6.53 -9.51 -5.89
C GLU A 59 7.69 -9.18 -6.84
N GLN A 60 7.37 -8.84 -8.09
CA GLN A 60 8.37 -8.62 -9.14
C GLN A 60 9.05 -7.25 -9.01
N TYR A 61 8.42 -6.30 -8.30
CA TYR A 61 8.82 -4.90 -8.30
C TYR A 61 9.31 -4.39 -6.94
N HIS A 62 9.07 -5.12 -5.84
CA HIS A 62 9.55 -4.70 -4.52
C HIS A 62 10.97 -5.21 -4.23
N GLY A 63 11.72 -4.45 -3.44
CA GLY A 63 13.09 -4.78 -3.07
C GLY A 63 13.81 -3.63 -2.37
N PRO A 64 15.13 -3.76 -2.11
CA PRO A 64 15.90 -2.74 -1.43
C PRO A 64 15.79 -1.36 -2.08
N GLY A 65 15.08 -0.44 -1.40
CA GLY A 65 14.92 0.94 -1.84
C GLY A 65 13.63 1.25 -2.61
N HIS A 66 12.75 0.27 -2.79
CA HIS A 66 11.46 0.37 -3.50
C HIS A 66 10.45 -0.62 -2.89
N TRP A 67 9.57 -0.16 -1.99
CA TRP A 67 8.73 -1.01 -1.14
C TRP A 67 7.23 -0.87 -1.40
N ASN A 68 6.51 -1.98 -1.32
CA ASN A 68 5.06 -1.94 -1.19
C ASN A 68 4.66 -1.35 0.19
N ASP A 69 3.70 -0.43 0.20
CA ASP A 69 3.17 0.21 1.40
C ASP A 69 1.72 -0.25 1.67
N PRO A 70 1.50 -1.13 2.67
CA PRO A 70 0.17 -1.57 3.10
C PRO A 70 -0.53 -0.58 4.03
N ASP A 71 -0.03 0.65 4.13
CA ASP A 71 -0.45 1.70 5.05
C ASP A 71 -0.01 1.47 6.51
N MET A 72 -0.41 2.38 7.39
CA MET A 72 0.13 2.53 8.74
C MET A 72 -0.16 1.36 9.69
N VAL A 73 0.77 1.14 10.61
CA VAL A 73 0.62 0.18 11.70
C VAL A 73 -0.36 0.72 12.75
N ASN A 74 -1.49 0.03 12.96
CA ASN A 74 -2.53 0.41 13.93
C ASN A 74 -2.42 -0.33 15.28
N PHE A 75 -1.24 -0.29 15.92
CA PHE A 75 -1.08 -0.78 17.29
C PHE A 75 -1.30 0.37 18.29
N ARG A 76 -2.41 0.33 19.03
CA ARG A 76 -2.81 1.24 20.16
C ARG A 76 -3.53 2.56 19.80
N THR A 77 -4.72 2.47 19.21
CA THR A 77 -5.69 3.58 19.24
C THR A 77 -6.96 3.21 20.04
N ILE A 78 -6.80 2.39 21.09
CA ILE A 78 -7.74 2.45 22.21
C ILE A 78 -7.31 3.71 22.96
N HIS A 79 -8.16 4.73 22.99
CA HIS A 79 -7.91 5.93 23.81
C HIS A 79 -7.32 5.51 25.16
N MET A 80 -6.14 6.04 25.51
CA MET A 80 -5.77 6.24 26.90
C MET A 80 -6.78 7.22 27.50
N LYS A 81 -8.00 6.74 27.77
CA LYS A 81 -8.86 7.31 28.81
C LYS A 81 -8.33 6.76 30.13
N TYR A 82 -7.29 7.42 30.64
CA TYR A 82 -7.14 7.53 32.09
C TYR A 82 -7.96 8.74 32.53
#